data_AF-A0A9W6SC67-F1
#
_entry.id   AF-A0A9W6SC67-F1
#
_cell.length_a   1.000
_cell.length_b   1.000
_cell.length_c   1.000
_cell.angle_alpha   90.00
_cell.angle_beta   90.00
_cell.angle_gamma   90.00
#
_symmetry.space_group_name_H-M   'P 1'
#
loop_
_entity.id
_entity.type
_entity.pdbx_description
1 polymer ?
#
loop_
_entity_poly.entity_id
_entity_poly.type
_entity_poly.pdbx_seq_one_letter_code
_entity_poly.pdbx_strand_id
1 'polypeptide(L)'
;MKETLIGGNGETLMAPSGKEVRKAWRAAETSALAGLGLRQRVADTYVIQLDGDGAWEGTVSLVKRLMAGQSRVDLEPIGLSITHKPTEKLIHDLKGAGAGAPAYATLSGFPWEVLPPQSKDELTGLWIDEPGAARRAADTVAAAVKAHVLPWMRSNADLSVLARRFQEPQKISHLDVQRLERAAVINYELGDGDAAAAALAEYADEKCGTGISAIDDERRHFVRALTELIG
;
A
#
# COMPACT_ATOMS: atom_id res chain seq x y z
N MET A 1 -36.24 -1.20 -8.30
CA MET A 1 -36.90 -1.64 -9.55
C MET A 1 -35.80 -2.20 -10.45
N LYS A 2 -35.97 -3.41 -10.99
CA LYS A 2 -35.02 -4.00 -11.95
C LYS A 2 -35.45 -3.54 -13.34
N GLU A 3 -34.60 -2.81 -14.05
CA GLU A 3 -34.85 -2.45 -15.45
C GLU A 3 -34.45 -3.62 -16.34
N THR A 4 -35.43 -4.12 -17.08
CA THR A 4 -35.29 -5.20 -18.05
C THR A 4 -35.02 -4.57 -19.42
N LEU A 5 -33.83 -4.75 -19.97
CA LEU A 5 -33.56 -4.45 -21.38
C LEU A 5 -33.80 -5.72 -22.20
N ILE A 6 -34.81 -5.68 -23.08
CA ILE A 6 -35.20 -6.81 -23.94
C ILE A 6 -34.35 -6.77 -25.21
N GLY A 7 -33.44 -7.74 -25.36
CA GLY A 7 -32.71 -8.00 -26.60
C GLY A 7 -33.53 -8.81 -27.59
N GLY A 8 -33.31 -8.60 -28.89
CA GLY A 8 -34.13 -9.05 -30.03
C GLY A 8 -34.34 -10.57 -30.23
N ASN A 9 -33.88 -11.42 -29.31
CA ASN A 9 -34.12 -12.87 -29.34
C ASN A 9 -34.87 -13.42 -28.11
N GLY A 10 -35.46 -12.55 -27.26
CA GLY A 10 -36.27 -13.02 -26.13
C GLY A 10 -35.49 -13.66 -24.97
N GLU A 11 -34.15 -13.63 -25.01
CA GLU A 11 -33.33 -13.91 -23.84
C GLU A 11 -33.30 -12.68 -22.93
N THR A 12 -33.92 -12.81 -21.76
CA THR A 12 -33.78 -11.85 -20.66
C THR A 12 -32.32 -11.88 -20.19
N LEU A 13 -31.47 -11.03 -20.75
CA LEU A 13 -30.13 -10.79 -20.24
C LEU A 13 -30.26 -10.09 -18.89
N MET A 14 -30.27 -10.88 -17.81
CA MET A 14 -30.17 -10.32 -16.48
C MET A 14 -28.84 -9.56 -16.40
N ALA A 15 -28.90 -8.27 -16.04
CA ALA A 15 -27.69 -7.50 -15.79
C ALA A 15 -26.85 -8.26 -14.75
N PRO A 16 -25.54 -8.47 -15.00
CA PRO A 16 -24.69 -9.23 -14.10
C PRO A 16 -24.70 -8.59 -12.72
N SER A 17 -24.70 -9.41 -11.67
CA SER A 17 -24.63 -8.90 -10.31
C SER A 17 -23.29 -8.18 -10.11
N GLY A 18 -23.27 -7.14 -9.27
CA GLY A 18 -22.03 -6.43 -8.95
C GLY A 18 -20.91 -7.34 -8.41
N LYS A 19 -21.26 -8.48 -7.82
CA LYS A 19 -20.32 -9.52 -7.41
C LYS A 19 -19.65 -10.23 -8.60
N GLU A 20 -20.42 -10.55 -9.64
CA GLU A 20 -19.91 -11.16 -10.88
C GLU A 20 -19.04 -10.17 -11.65
N VAL A 21 -19.46 -8.89 -11.70
CA VAL A 21 -18.68 -7.79 -12.27
C VAL A 21 -17.33 -7.66 -11.56
N ARG A 22 -17.33 -7.61 -10.22
CA ARG A 22 -16.08 -7.56 -9.43
C ARG A 22 -15.19 -8.78 -9.63
N LYS A 23 -15.79 -9.97 -9.77
CA LYS A 23 -15.04 -11.21 -10.05
C LYS A 23 -14.40 -11.17 -11.43
N ALA A 24 -15.12 -10.71 -12.45
CA ALA A 24 -14.61 -10.57 -13.81
C ALA A 24 -13.48 -9.54 -13.90
N TRP A 25 -13.62 -8.38 -13.24
CA TRP A 25 -12.54 -7.40 -13.12
C TRP A 25 -11.31 -8.05 -12.50
N ARG A 26 -11.46 -8.63 -11.30
CA ARG A 26 -10.34 -9.21 -10.57
C ARG A 26 -9.60 -10.28 -11.39
N ALA A 27 -10.31 -11.12 -12.14
CA ALA A 27 -9.67 -12.11 -12.99
C ALA A 27 -8.84 -11.46 -14.12
N ALA A 28 -9.38 -10.44 -14.79
CA ALA A 28 -8.65 -9.71 -15.83
C ALA A 28 -7.45 -8.94 -15.26
N GLU A 29 -7.63 -8.28 -14.12
CA GLU A 29 -6.58 -7.54 -13.41
C GLU A 29 -5.46 -8.45 -12.93
N THR A 30 -5.77 -9.58 -12.28
CA THR A 30 -4.77 -10.57 -11.88
C THR A 30 -3.95 -11.04 -13.09
N SER A 31 -4.59 -11.29 -14.23
CA SER A 31 -3.88 -11.71 -15.45
C SER A 31 -2.98 -10.61 -16.01
N ALA A 32 -3.45 -9.37 -16.06
CA ALA A 32 -2.68 -8.24 -16.59
C ALA A 32 -1.48 -7.90 -15.69
N LEU A 33 -1.69 -7.87 -14.37
CA LEU A 33 -0.65 -7.56 -13.38
C LEU A 33 0.37 -8.69 -13.24
N ALA A 34 -0.02 -9.95 -13.42
CA ALA A 34 0.92 -11.08 -13.47
C ALA A 34 1.97 -10.90 -14.57
N GLY A 35 1.60 -10.32 -15.73
CA GLY A 35 2.53 -9.96 -16.81
C GLY A 35 3.58 -8.91 -16.42
N LEU A 36 3.37 -8.19 -15.31
CA LEU A 36 4.31 -7.23 -14.74
C LEU A 36 5.13 -7.80 -13.58
N GLY A 37 4.93 -9.08 -13.23
CA GLY A 37 5.57 -9.73 -12.09
C GLY A 37 4.86 -9.50 -10.75
N LEU A 38 3.68 -8.87 -10.74
CA LEU A 38 2.87 -8.77 -9.53
C LEU A 38 2.08 -10.07 -9.30
N ARG A 39 2.11 -10.57 -8.06
CA ARG A 39 1.32 -11.73 -7.62
C ARG A 39 0.18 -11.26 -6.71
N GLN A 40 -0.99 -11.87 -6.85
CA GLN A 40 -2.10 -11.61 -5.95
C GLN A 40 -1.78 -12.16 -4.55
N ARG A 41 -1.94 -11.33 -3.51
CA ARG A 41 -1.76 -11.73 -2.11
C ARG A 41 -3.10 -12.08 -1.48
N VAL A 42 -4.04 -11.13 -1.49
CA VAL A 42 -5.38 -11.30 -0.94
C VAL A 42 -6.33 -10.29 -1.59
N ALA A 43 -7.56 -10.72 -1.91
CA ALA A 43 -8.60 -9.86 -2.46
C ALA A 43 -8.10 -8.95 -3.61
N ASP A 44 -8.05 -7.63 -3.38
CA ASP A 44 -7.62 -6.64 -4.38
C ASP A 44 -6.19 -6.11 -4.12
N THR A 45 -5.39 -6.88 -3.38
CA THR A 45 -4.00 -6.57 -3.02
C THR A 45 -3.03 -7.50 -3.74
N TYR A 46 -2.04 -6.89 -4.38
CA TYR A 46 -1.00 -7.52 -5.17
C TYR A 46 0.37 -7.11 -4.63
N VAL A 47 1.36 -7.98 -4.78
CA VAL A 47 2.72 -7.72 -4.31
C VAL A 47 3.76 -8.08 -5.37
N ILE A 48 4.92 -7.44 -5.30
CA ILE A 48 6.05 -7.69 -6.19
C ILE A 48 7.36 -7.61 -5.39
N GLN A 49 8.30 -8.48 -5.72
CA GLN A 49 9.66 -8.37 -5.20
C GLN A 49 10.41 -7.28 -5.98
N LEU A 50 10.97 -6.29 -5.28
CA LEU A 50 11.59 -5.12 -5.91
C LEU A 50 13.10 -5.30 -6.17
N ASP A 51 13.73 -6.26 -5.50
CA ASP A 51 15.15 -6.58 -5.56
C ASP A 51 15.40 -8.07 -5.91
N GLY A 52 16.67 -8.47 -5.91
CA GLY A 52 17.08 -9.86 -6.16
C GLY A 52 17.23 -10.73 -4.91
N ASP A 53 17.37 -10.14 -3.72
CA ASP A 53 17.69 -10.85 -2.48
C ASP A 53 16.47 -11.12 -1.58
N GLY A 54 15.32 -10.54 -1.89
CA GLY A 54 14.09 -10.79 -1.13
C GLY A 54 13.77 -9.74 -0.07
N ALA A 55 14.60 -8.71 0.12
CA ALA A 55 14.44 -7.76 1.22
C ALA A 55 13.27 -6.78 1.01
N TRP A 56 13.01 -6.37 -0.23
CA TRP A 56 12.07 -5.30 -0.59
C TRP A 56 10.80 -5.82 -1.30
N GLU A 57 9.64 -5.62 -0.68
CA GLU A 57 8.34 -5.94 -1.29
C GLU A 57 7.56 -4.66 -1.59
N GLY A 58 7.09 -4.51 -2.84
CA GLY A 58 6.12 -3.50 -3.22
C GLY A 58 4.71 -4.06 -3.11
N THR A 59 3.76 -3.26 -2.63
CA THR A 59 2.34 -3.63 -2.54
C THR A 59 1.47 -2.66 -3.34
N VAL A 60 0.54 -3.22 -4.11
CA VAL A 60 -0.48 -2.49 -4.88
C VAL A 60 -1.87 -2.97 -4.46
N SER A 61 -2.67 -2.07 -3.88
CA SER A 61 -4.04 -2.29 -3.44
C SER A 61 -5.01 -1.51 -4.32
N LEU A 62 -5.84 -2.25 -5.06
CA LEU A 62 -6.76 -1.74 -6.09
C LEU A 62 -8.20 -1.94 -5.62
N VAL A 63 -8.56 -1.29 -4.51
CA VAL A 63 -9.84 -1.51 -3.83
C VAL A 63 -10.99 -1.14 -4.75
N LYS A 64 -11.92 -2.09 -4.91
CA LYS A 64 -13.08 -1.96 -5.78
C LYS A 64 -14.32 -1.67 -4.95
N ARG A 65 -14.96 -0.52 -5.17
CA ARG A 65 -16.18 -0.11 -4.48
C ARG A 65 -17.42 -0.48 -5.30
N LEU A 66 -18.37 -1.15 -4.66
CA LEU A 66 -19.69 -1.43 -5.22
C LEU A 66 -20.64 -0.29 -4.88
N MET A 67 -21.22 0.34 -5.91
CA MET A 67 -22.23 1.38 -5.70
C MET A 67 -23.61 0.75 -5.51
N ALA A 68 -24.31 1.13 -4.45
CA ALA A 68 -25.62 0.56 -4.13
C ALA A 68 -26.63 0.82 -5.25
N GLY A 69 -27.31 -0.23 -5.72
CA GLY A 69 -28.33 -0.14 -6.76
C GLY A 69 -27.82 -0.03 -8.20
N GLN A 70 -26.51 -0.14 -8.43
CA GLN A 70 -25.91 -0.12 -9.77
C GLN A 70 -25.09 -1.39 -10.03
N SER A 71 -25.01 -1.84 -11.28
CA SER A 71 -24.02 -2.85 -11.72
C SER A 71 -22.64 -2.23 -11.94
N ARG A 72 -22.32 -1.17 -11.19
CA ARG A 72 -21.11 -0.37 -11.33
C ARG A 72 -20.13 -0.69 -10.21
N VAL A 73 -18.88 -0.93 -10.60
CA VAL A 73 -17.74 -1.06 -9.70
C VAL A 73 -16.79 0.07 -10.04
N ASP A 74 -16.39 0.85 -9.03
CA ASP A 74 -15.40 1.93 -9.17
C ASP A 74 -14.07 1.50 -8.54
N LEU A 75 -12.96 2.03 -9.08
CA LEU A 75 -11.65 1.92 -8.46
C LEU A 75 -11.49 3.02 -7.41
N GLU A 76 -11.27 2.65 -6.15
CA GLU A 76 -10.80 3.60 -5.14
C GLU A 76 -9.34 4.02 -5.45
N PRO A 77 -8.88 5.17 -4.95
CA PRO A 77 -7.48 5.57 -5.11
C PRO A 77 -6.52 4.43 -4.77
N ILE A 78 -5.55 4.20 -5.66
CA ILE A 78 -4.65 3.06 -5.55
C ILE A 78 -3.85 3.18 -4.26
N GLY A 79 -4.04 2.22 -3.34
CA GLY A 79 -3.23 2.09 -2.15
C GLY A 79 -1.89 1.46 -2.51
N LEU A 80 -0.78 2.10 -2.18
CA LEU A 80 0.54 1.68 -2.61
C LEU A 80 1.50 1.76 -1.43
N SER A 81 2.38 0.79 -1.30
CA SER A 81 3.40 0.80 -0.26
C SER A 81 4.65 0.02 -0.63
N ILE A 82 5.72 0.27 0.11
CA ILE A 82 6.98 -0.44 0.04
C ILE A 82 7.31 -0.97 1.44
N THR A 83 7.76 -2.21 1.53
CA THR A 83 8.17 -2.86 2.77
C THR A 83 9.61 -3.33 2.65
N HIS A 84 10.48 -2.89 3.56
CA HIS A 84 11.77 -3.50 3.81
C HIS A 84 11.62 -4.53 4.93
N LYS A 85 11.59 -5.81 4.57
CA LYS A 85 11.30 -6.90 5.52
C LYS A 85 12.27 -6.94 6.72
N PRO A 86 13.59 -6.71 6.56
CA PRO A 86 14.52 -6.65 7.69
C PRO A 86 14.18 -5.52 8.68
N THR A 87 13.91 -4.30 8.19
CA THR A 87 13.55 -3.16 9.04
C THR A 87 12.27 -3.44 9.83
N GLU A 88 11.21 -3.91 9.17
CA GLU A 88 9.95 -4.21 9.88
C GLU A 88 10.14 -5.34 10.89
N LYS A 89 10.93 -6.36 10.54
CA LYS A 89 11.28 -7.42 11.49
C LYS A 89 11.98 -6.85 12.72
N LEU A 90 12.97 -5.99 12.54
CA LEU A 90 13.71 -5.36 13.64
C LEU A 90 12.76 -4.52 14.51
N ILE A 91 11.88 -3.72 13.91
CA ILE A 91 10.86 -2.95 14.65
C ILE A 91 9.98 -3.88 15.50
N HIS A 92 9.51 -5.00 14.95
CA HIS A 92 8.71 -5.97 15.70
C HIS A 92 9.48 -6.62 16.85
N ASP A 93 10.74 -7.02 16.60
CA ASP A 93 11.59 -7.61 17.62
C ASP A 93 11.84 -6.62 18.77
N LEU A 94 12.10 -5.34 18.45
CA LEU A 94 12.28 -4.26 19.42
C LEU A 94 11.01 -3.93 20.23
N LYS A 95 9.84 -4.20 19.65
CA LYS A 95 8.54 -4.07 20.34
C LYS A 95 8.18 -5.30 21.19
N GLY A 96 8.97 -6.37 21.12
CA GLY A 96 8.64 -7.64 21.77
C GLY A 96 7.45 -8.36 21.10
N ALA A 97 7.08 -7.97 19.88
CA ALA A 97 6.08 -8.64 19.08
C ALA A 97 6.73 -9.93 18.55
N GLY A 98 6.46 -11.07 19.21
CA GLY A 98 7.08 -12.35 18.90
C GLY A 98 6.87 -12.84 17.46
N ALA A 99 7.37 -14.05 17.16
CA ALA A 99 7.27 -14.64 15.83
C ALA A 99 5.83 -14.63 15.29
N GLY A 100 5.62 -14.01 14.12
CA GLY A 100 4.31 -13.96 13.44
C GLY A 100 3.59 -12.62 13.51
N ALA A 101 4.20 -11.57 14.06
CA ALA A 101 3.65 -10.22 13.99
C ALA A 101 3.40 -9.76 12.52
N PRO A 102 2.29 -9.06 12.24
CA PRO A 102 1.99 -8.62 10.90
C PRO A 102 2.98 -7.55 10.44
N ALA A 103 3.76 -7.83 9.40
CA ALA A 103 4.64 -6.85 8.79
C ALA A 103 3.85 -5.66 8.26
N TYR A 104 4.22 -4.45 8.69
CA TYR A 104 3.65 -3.22 8.17
C TYR A 104 4.43 -2.75 6.94
N ALA A 105 3.90 -1.72 6.28
CA ALA A 105 4.65 -1.05 5.23
C ALA A 105 5.71 -0.13 5.84
N THR A 106 6.92 -0.17 5.29
CA THR A 106 8.01 0.75 5.68
C THR A 106 7.75 2.13 5.11
N LEU A 107 7.28 2.22 3.86
CA LEU A 107 6.74 3.44 3.30
C LEU A 107 5.30 3.18 2.85
N SER A 108 4.35 3.67 3.64
CA SER A 108 2.92 3.67 3.29
C SER A 108 2.57 4.87 2.44
N GLY A 109 1.71 4.67 1.44
CA GLY A 109 1.18 5.75 0.62
C GLY A 109 2.15 6.16 -0.47
N PHE A 110 1.92 5.68 -1.68
CA PHE A 110 2.24 6.50 -2.84
C PHE A 110 1.36 7.75 -2.76
N PRO A 111 1.89 8.96 -3.00
CA PRO A 111 1.01 10.09 -3.16
C PRO A 111 0.20 9.80 -4.42
N TRP A 112 -1.09 9.48 -4.29
CA TRP A 112 -2.02 9.55 -5.43
C TRP A 112 -1.72 10.81 -6.27
N GLU A 113 -1.32 11.87 -5.57
CA GLU A 113 -0.79 13.12 -6.10
C GLU A 113 0.36 13.07 -7.12
N VAL A 114 1.28 12.10 -7.10
CA VAL A 114 2.36 12.00 -8.10
C VAL A 114 1.94 11.31 -9.40
N LEU A 115 0.71 10.75 -9.50
CA LEU A 115 0.19 10.38 -10.81
C LEU A 115 -0.07 11.65 -11.64
N PRO A 116 0.25 11.63 -12.96
CA PRO A 116 -0.20 12.68 -13.86
C PRO A 116 -1.73 12.85 -13.77
N PRO A 117 -2.26 14.10 -13.85
CA PRO A 117 -3.70 14.33 -13.80
C PRO A 117 -4.49 13.47 -14.80
N GLN A 118 -3.98 13.30 -16.02
CA GLN A 118 -4.64 12.45 -17.03
C GLN A 118 -4.77 11.00 -16.56
N SER A 119 -3.74 10.43 -15.94
CA SER A 119 -3.78 9.06 -15.40
C SER A 119 -4.75 8.94 -14.22
N LYS A 120 -4.89 9.99 -13.39
CA LYS A 120 -5.89 10.03 -12.30
C LYS A 120 -7.31 10.04 -12.87
N ASP A 121 -7.55 10.86 -13.88
CA ASP A 121 -8.85 10.97 -14.54
C ASP A 121 -9.24 9.66 -15.24
N GLU A 122 -8.29 9.05 -15.94
CA GLU A 122 -8.49 7.75 -16.60
C GLU A 122 -8.82 6.64 -15.58
N LEU A 123 -8.07 6.56 -14.47
CA LEU A 123 -8.28 5.54 -13.44
C LEU A 123 -9.57 5.74 -12.65
N THR A 124 -9.95 6.99 -12.36
CA THR A 124 -11.21 7.31 -11.66
C THR A 124 -12.44 7.15 -12.55
N GLY A 125 -12.27 7.22 -13.87
CA GLY A 125 -13.31 6.95 -14.87
C GLY A 125 -13.51 5.46 -15.20
N LEU A 126 -12.75 4.53 -14.61
CA LEU A 126 -12.90 3.10 -14.91
C LEU A 126 -14.17 2.52 -14.30
N TRP A 127 -15.02 1.95 -15.15
CA TRP A 127 -16.18 1.17 -14.77
C TRP A 127 -16.37 -0.04 -15.69
N ILE A 128 -17.20 -1.00 -15.27
CA ILE A 128 -17.56 -2.18 -16.08
C ILE A 128 -19.05 -2.13 -16.35
N ASP A 129 -19.42 -1.75 -17.56
CA ASP A 129 -20.78 -1.57 -18.04
C ASP A 129 -21.09 -2.39 -19.31
N GLU A 130 -20.06 -2.86 -20.02
CA GLU A 130 -20.19 -3.63 -21.26
C GLU A 130 -19.22 -4.83 -21.35
N PRO A 131 -19.48 -5.81 -22.25
CA PRO A 131 -18.52 -6.86 -22.55
C PRO A 131 -17.14 -6.31 -22.93
N GLY A 132 -16.08 -6.84 -22.31
CA GLY A 132 -14.71 -6.39 -22.55
C GLY A 132 -14.26 -5.19 -21.70
N ALA A 133 -15.17 -4.47 -21.03
CA ALA A 133 -14.81 -3.36 -20.14
C ALA A 133 -13.88 -3.79 -19.00
N ALA A 134 -14.10 -4.98 -18.43
CA ALA A 134 -13.22 -5.55 -17.40
C ALA A 134 -11.77 -5.70 -17.85
N ARG A 135 -11.55 -6.09 -19.11
CA ARG A 135 -10.21 -6.25 -19.67
C ARG A 135 -9.57 -4.90 -19.96
N ARG A 136 -10.31 -3.96 -20.56
CA ARG A 136 -9.81 -2.60 -20.78
C ARG A 136 -9.43 -1.92 -19.47
N ALA A 137 -10.26 -2.04 -18.44
CA ALA A 137 -9.95 -1.52 -17.11
C ALA A 137 -8.67 -2.15 -16.52
N ALA A 138 -8.52 -3.47 -16.64
CA ALA A 138 -7.30 -4.16 -16.22
C ALA A 138 -6.05 -3.71 -17.01
N ASP A 139 -6.17 -3.52 -18.32
CA ASP A 139 -5.08 -3.05 -19.19
C ASP A 139 -4.69 -1.60 -18.85
N THR A 140 -5.66 -0.71 -18.61
CA THR A 140 -5.41 0.67 -18.15
C THR A 140 -4.70 0.70 -16.80
N VAL A 141 -5.17 -0.11 -15.83
CA VAL A 141 -4.51 -0.24 -14.53
C VAL A 141 -3.08 -0.77 -14.68
N ALA A 142 -2.88 -1.82 -15.47
CA ALA A 142 -1.54 -2.39 -15.70
C ALA A 142 -0.60 -1.38 -16.39
N ALA A 143 -1.10 -0.59 -17.34
CA ALA A 143 -0.33 0.48 -17.98
C ALA A 143 0.10 1.55 -16.96
N ALA A 144 -0.81 2.02 -16.11
CA ALA A 144 -0.49 2.99 -15.06
C ALA A 144 0.51 2.42 -14.04
N VAL A 145 0.33 1.16 -13.62
CA VAL A 145 1.25 0.47 -12.70
C VAL A 145 2.65 0.38 -13.31
N LYS A 146 2.74 -0.03 -14.58
CA LYS A 146 4.01 -0.17 -15.30
C LYS A 146 4.71 1.18 -15.49
N ALA A 147 3.97 2.22 -15.86
CA ALA A 147 4.54 3.51 -16.24
C ALA A 147 4.93 4.38 -15.04
N HIS A 148 4.18 4.29 -13.93
CA HIS A 148 4.33 5.23 -12.81
C HIS A 148 4.62 4.55 -11.48
N VAL A 149 3.89 3.49 -11.15
CA VAL A 149 3.96 2.87 -9.82
C VAL A 149 5.24 2.07 -9.65
N LEU A 150 5.58 1.16 -10.56
CA LEU A 150 6.77 0.33 -10.45
C LEU A 150 8.07 1.15 -10.47
N PRO A 151 8.24 2.16 -11.35
CA PRO A 151 9.41 3.04 -11.30
C PRO A 151 9.55 3.76 -9.96
N TRP A 152 8.45 4.28 -9.40
CA TRP A 152 8.47 4.90 -8.09
C TRP A 152 8.83 3.92 -6.98
N MET A 153 8.27 2.70 -7.00
CA MET A 153 8.59 1.69 -5.98
C MET A 153 10.08 1.38 -5.98
N ARG A 154 10.65 1.16 -7.17
CA ARG A 154 12.07 0.85 -7.34
C ARG A 154 12.96 2.03 -6.94
N SER A 155 12.59 3.27 -7.25
CA SER A 155 13.38 4.44 -6.86
C SER A 155 13.39 4.70 -5.34
N ASN A 156 12.50 4.04 -4.59
CA ASN A 156 12.36 4.20 -3.14
C ASN A 156 12.71 2.93 -2.36
N ALA A 157 13.06 1.84 -3.02
CA ALA A 157 13.51 0.59 -2.41
C ALA A 157 14.99 0.68 -2.01
N ASP A 158 15.32 1.69 -1.20
CA ASP A 158 16.66 1.97 -0.71
C ASP A 158 16.58 2.71 0.62
N LEU A 159 17.33 2.22 1.63
CA LEU A 159 17.29 2.77 2.98
C LEU A 159 17.76 4.24 3.05
N SER A 160 18.78 4.60 2.28
CA SER A 160 19.29 5.99 2.22
C SER A 160 18.29 6.95 1.55
N VAL A 161 17.49 6.45 0.60
CA VAL A 161 16.38 7.22 0.03
C VAL A 161 15.29 7.40 1.06
N LEU A 162 14.88 6.35 1.77
CA LEU A 162 13.85 6.44 2.80
C LEU A 162 14.24 7.37 3.95
N ALA A 163 15.50 7.30 4.42
CA ALA A 163 16.01 8.18 5.47
C ALA A 163 15.83 9.66 5.10
N ARG A 164 16.19 10.04 3.87
CA ARG A 164 15.98 11.41 3.35
C ARG A 164 14.51 11.78 3.26
N ARG A 165 13.66 10.88 2.74
CA ARG A 165 12.21 11.15 2.62
C ARG A 165 11.55 11.38 3.97
N PHE A 166 11.99 10.68 5.01
CA PHE A 166 11.44 10.88 6.35
C PHE A 166 11.87 12.18 7.01
N GLN A 167 12.87 12.90 6.49
CA GLN A 167 13.18 14.27 6.90
C GLN A 167 12.23 15.30 6.30
N GLU A 168 11.49 14.95 5.25
CA GLU A 168 10.50 15.86 4.64
C GLU A 168 9.20 15.87 5.45
N PRO A 169 8.64 17.06 5.76
CA PRO A 169 7.34 17.17 6.41
C PRO A 169 6.25 16.42 5.62
N GLN A 170 5.65 15.40 6.23
CA GLN A 170 4.55 14.66 5.62
C GLN A 170 3.25 15.43 5.81
N LYS A 171 2.40 15.49 4.78
CA LYS A 171 1.11 16.19 4.84
C LYS A 171 0.00 15.39 5.55
N ILE A 172 0.28 14.20 6.06
CA ILE A 172 -0.74 13.24 6.56
C ILE A 172 -0.39 12.80 7.99
N SER A 173 -1.09 13.37 8.98
CA SER A 173 -0.72 13.30 10.41
C SER A 173 -0.74 11.92 11.08
N HIS A 174 -1.58 10.99 10.62
CA HIS A 174 -1.66 9.65 11.22
C HIS A 174 -0.54 8.70 10.75
N LEU A 175 0.17 9.05 9.66
CA LEU A 175 1.37 8.35 9.22
C LEU A 175 2.63 8.81 9.98
N ASP A 176 2.56 9.90 10.74
CA ASP A 176 3.71 10.47 11.45
C ASP A 176 4.23 9.59 12.59
N VAL A 177 3.34 8.85 13.27
CA VAL A 177 3.74 7.90 14.33
C VAL A 177 4.65 6.82 13.77
N GLN A 178 4.27 6.26 12.61
CA GLN A 178 5.02 5.22 11.94
C GLN A 178 6.28 5.74 11.26
N ARG A 179 6.25 7.01 10.81
CA ARG A 179 7.40 7.71 10.21
C ARG A 179 8.58 7.77 11.17
N LEU A 180 8.39 8.31 12.38
CA LEU A 180 9.50 8.55 13.32
C LEU A 180 10.14 7.25 13.81
N GLU A 181 9.32 6.25 14.11
CA GLU A 181 9.77 4.89 14.44
C GLU A 181 10.67 4.29 13.34
N ARG A 182 10.21 4.37 12.08
CA ARG A 182 10.96 3.83 10.94
C ARG A 182 12.18 4.66 10.64
N ALA A 183 12.11 5.98 10.78
CA ALA A 183 13.26 6.86 10.62
C ALA A 183 14.36 6.51 11.63
N ALA A 184 14.03 6.26 12.90
CA ALA A 184 15.00 5.87 13.91
C ALA A 184 15.71 4.56 13.54
N VAL A 185 14.95 3.51 13.19
CA VAL A 185 15.53 2.20 12.83
C VAL A 185 16.35 2.28 11.54
N ILE A 186 15.86 2.99 10.53
CA ILE A 186 16.58 3.10 9.25
C ILE A 186 17.90 3.85 9.41
N ASN A 187 17.95 4.93 10.18
CA ASN A 187 19.21 5.64 10.43
C ASN A 187 20.18 4.77 11.23
N TYR A 188 19.69 3.97 12.19
CA TYR A 188 20.50 2.97 12.89
C TYR A 188 21.09 1.92 11.93
N GLU A 189 20.27 1.35 11.03
CA GLU A 189 20.73 0.38 10.03
C GLU A 189 21.76 0.97 9.04
N LEU A 190 21.69 2.28 8.79
CA LEU A 190 22.66 3.01 7.97
C LEU A 190 23.94 3.40 8.74
N GLY A 191 24.00 3.16 10.05
CA GLY A 191 25.14 3.51 10.91
C GLY A 191 25.16 4.97 11.36
N ASP A 192 24.08 5.73 11.19
CA ASP A 192 23.93 7.10 11.67
C ASP A 192 23.24 7.10 13.04
N GLY A 193 24.03 6.82 14.09
CA GLY A 193 23.55 6.73 15.47
C GLY A 193 22.97 8.03 16.00
N ASP A 194 23.55 9.18 15.61
CA ASP A 194 23.08 10.50 16.03
C ASP A 194 21.70 10.81 15.45
N ALA A 195 21.50 10.57 14.14
CA ALA A 195 20.20 10.75 13.51
C ALA A 195 19.16 9.75 14.03
N ALA A 196 19.58 8.51 14.31
CA ALA A 196 18.72 7.49 14.92
C ALA A 196 18.24 7.93 16.31
N ALA A 197 19.15 8.41 17.16
CA ALA A 197 18.86 8.89 18.50
C ALA A 197 17.94 10.13 18.48
N ALA A 198 18.18 11.06 17.56
CA ALA A 198 17.33 12.24 17.39
C ALA A 198 15.89 11.87 17.00
N ALA A 199 15.71 11.00 16.00
CA ALA A 199 14.39 10.54 15.57
C ALA A 199 13.67 9.73 16.69
N LEU A 200 14.43 8.94 17.45
CA LEU A 200 13.90 8.17 18.58
C LEU A 200 13.44 9.06 19.73
N ALA A 201 14.16 10.14 20.02
CA ALA A 201 13.78 11.12 21.03
C ALA A 201 12.47 11.85 20.64
N GLU A 202 12.35 12.29 19.39
CA GLU A 202 11.11 12.90 18.86
C GLU A 202 9.94 11.89 18.92
N TYR A 203 10.17 10.64 18.55
CA TYR A 203 9.17 9.58 18.69
C TYR A 203 8.71 9.40 20.14
N ALA A 204 9.65 9.37 21.09
CA ALA A 204 9.34 9.18 22.49
C ALA A 204 8.51 10.35 23.05
N ASP A 205 8.90 11.59 22.75
CA ASP A 205 8.21 12.80 23.20
C ASP A 205 6.78 12.86 22.65
N GLU A 206 6.61 12.64 21.35
CA GLU A 206 5.30 12.81 20.72
C GLU A 206 4.36 11.62 20.97
N LYS A 207 4.89 10.39 21.08
CA LYS A 207 4.09 9.17 20.91
C LYS A 207 4.03 8.25 22.12
N CYS A 208 4.85 8.41 23.17
CA CYS A 208 4.84 7.52 24.35
C CYS A 208 3.94 8.01 25.52
N GLY A 209 3.13 9.04 25.29
CA GLY A 209 2.25 9.68 26.29
C GLY A 209 0.78 9.69 25.90
N THR A 210 0.25 8.61 25.30
CA THR A 210 -1.16 8.57 24.89
C THR A 210 -2.14 8.39 26.05
N GLY A 211 -1.67 7.92 27.21
CA GLY A 211 -2.48 7.61 28.38
C GLY A 211 -3.11 6.21 28.34
N ILE A 212 -2.81 5.42 27.31
CA ILE A 212 -3.29 4.04 27.15
C ILE A 212 -2.10 3.12 27.38
N SER A 213 -2.04 2.47 28.56
CA SER A 213 -0.88 1.64 28.98
C SER A 213 -0.46 0.62 27.93
N ALA A 214 -1.42 -0.10 27.33
CA ALA A 214 -1.12 -1.13 26.33
C ALA A 214 -0.39 -0.58 25.09
N ILE A 215 -0.59 0.70 24.76
CA ILE A 215 0.10 1.37 23.66
C ILE A 215 1.42 1.96 24.17
N ASP A 216 1.39 2.69 25.29
CA ASP A 216 2.55 3.41 25.79
C ASP A 216 3.67 2.44 26.25
N ASP A 217 3.33 1.29 26.83
CA ASP A 217 4.29 0.29 27.31
C ASP A 217 5.06 -0.36 26.14
N GLU A 218 4.38 -0.70 25.05
CA GLU A 218 5.00 -1.23 23.83
C GLU A 218 5.98 -0.20 23.22
N ARG A 219 5.56 1.06 23.13
CA ARG A 219 6.39 2.14 22.57
C ARG A 219 7.60 2.44 23.45
N ARG A 220 7.43 2.45 24.78
CA ARG A 220 8.55 2.63 25.73
C ARG A 220 9.52 1.46 25.69
N HIS A 221 9.03 0.23 25.50
CA HIS A 221 9.89 -0.93 25.30
C HIS A 221 10.74 -0.78 24.05
N PHE A 222 10.12 -0.40 22.91
CA PHE A 222 10.82 -0.10 21.67
C PHE A 222 11.89 0.99 21.85
N VAL A 223 11.55 2.11 22.49
CA VAL A 223 12.51 3.21 22.75
C VAL A 223 13.70 2.71 23.53
N ARG A 224 13.49 2.00 24.64
CA ARG A 224 14.57 1.46 25.46
C ARG A 224 15.46 0.50 24.65
N ALA A 225 14.86 -0.45 23.95
CA ALA A 225 15.59 -1.47 23.20
C ALA A 225 16.43 -0.85 22.07
N LEU A 226 15.90 0.15 21.35
CA LEU A 226 16.67 0.81 20.29
C LEU A 226 17.78 1.71 20.85
N THR A 227 17.55 2.40 21.97
CA THR A 227 18.62 3.14 22.67
C THR A 227 19.78 2.23 23.06
N GLU A 228 19.50 1.05 23.61
CA GLU A 228 20.54 0.06 23.96
C GLU A 228 21.35 -0.41 22.73
N LEU A 229 20.73 -0.48 21.55
CA LEU A 229 21.42 -0.85 20.30
C LEU A 229 22.29 0.27 19.74
N ILE A 230 21.88 1.54 19.90
CA ILE A 230 22.62 2.70 19.39
C ILE A 230 23.91 2.92 20.20
N GLY A 231 23.87 2.70 21.52
CA GLY A 231 24.98 2.94 22.46
C GLY A 231 24.96 4.32 23.08
#